data_AF-A0A709LUT1-F1
#
_entry.id   AF-A0A709LUT1-F1
#
_cell.length_a   1.000
_cell.length_b   1.000
_cell.length_c   1.000
_cell.angle_alpha   90.00
_cell.angle_beta   90.00
_cell.angle_gamma   90.00
#
_symmetry.space_group_name_H-M   'P 1'
#
loop_
_entity.id
_entity.type
_entity.pdbx_description
1 polymer ?
#
loop_
_entity_poly.entity_id
_entity_poly.type
_entity_poly.pdbx_seq_one_letter_code
_entity_poly.pdbx_strand_id
1 'polypeptide(L)'
;MCAALKRCAYRHKGKIMENTNIVTTEQQAPNTISASNAIFNVQALGQLTAFANLMADSQVTVPAHLAGKPADCMAIVMQAMQWGMNPYAVAQKTHLVNGVLGYEAQLVNAVIASSSAIHGRFHYRYGGDWERCTRTQEITRDKNGKNGKYTVTERVRGWTDEDEIGLFVQVGAILRGESEITWGEPLYLSGVVTRNSPLWVSNPKQQIAYLGVKYWARLYCPEVILGVY
;
A
#
# COMPACT_ATOMS: atom_id res chain seq x y z
N MET A 1 -3.34 89.67 -31.49
CA MET A 1 -2.55 88.43 -31.36
C MET A 1 -2.96 87.49 -32.50
N CYS A 2 -1.98 86.89 -33.19
CA CYS A 2 -1.98 85.97 -34.35
C CYS A 2 -3.30 85.30 -34.77
N ALA A 3 -3.74 85.33 -36.04
CA ALA A 3 -3.17 84.75 -37.28
C ALA A 3 -3.37 83.21 -37.42
N ALA A 4 -4.06 82.84 -38.50
CA ALA A 4 -4.38 81.47 -38.94
C ALA A 4 -3.17 80.73 -39.53
N LEU A 5 -3.17 79.38 -39.52
CA LEU A 5 -2.50 78.55 -40.55
C LEU A 5 -2.90 77.06 -40.50
N LYS A 6 -3.08 76.49 -41.71
CA LYS A 6 -3.38 75.10 -42.08
C LYS A 6 -2.13 74.20 -42.04
N ARG A 7 -2.38 72.87 -42.19
CA ARG A 7 -1.49 71.72 -42.55
C ARG A 7 -0.97 70.94 -41.32
N CYS A 8 -0.75 69.63 -41.34
CA CYS A 8 -0.36 68.72 -42.42
C CYS A 8 -0.70 67.25 -42.05
N ALA A 9 -0.85 66.40 -43.07
CA ALA A 9 -1.09 64.96 -42.96
C ALA A 9 0.16 64.18 -42.55
N TYR A 10 -0.01 63.07 -41.82
CA TYR A 10 0.87 61.90 -41.96
C TYR A 10 0.06 60.61 -41.85
N ARG A 11 0.00 59.90 -42.98
CA ARG A 11 -0.58 58.57 -43.17
C ARG A 11 0.52 57.55 -42.88
N HIS A 12 0.44 56.83 -41.75
CA HIS A 12 1.24 55.64 -41.54
C HIS A 12 0.37 54.40 -41.69
N LYS A 13 0.52 53.73 -42.85
CA LYS A 13 0.08 52.36 -43.09
C LYS A 13 1.01 51.44 -42.29
N GLY A 14 0.69 51.17 -41.03
CA GLY A 14 1.26 50.06 -40.28
C GLY A 14 0.46 48.80 -40.58
N LYS A 15 1.00 47.89 -41.39
CA LYS A 15 0.55 46.50 -41.47
C LYS A 15 0.75 45.89 -40.09
N ILE A 16 -0.32 45.57 -39.36
CA ILE A 16 -0.22 44.69 -38.21
C ILE A 16 -0.04 43.28 -38.79
N MET A 17 1.21 42.80 -38.79
CA MET A 17 1.49 41.38 -38.93
C MET A 17 1.27 40.75 -37.55
N GLU A 18 0.13 40.11 -37.33
CA GLU A 18 -0.02 39.15 -36.24
C GLU A 18 0.72 37.88 -36.65
N ASN A 19 1.93 37.69 -36.10
CA ASN A 19 2.64 36.43 -36.18
C ASN A 19 2.61 35.73 -34.82
N THR A 20 1.75 34.71 -34.77
CA THR A 20 2.03 33.33 -34.37
C THR A 20 2.31 32.97 -32.90
N ASN A 21 1.78 31.80 -32.56
CA ASN A 21 2.13 30.88 -31.46
C ASN A 21 1.33 31.01 -30.17
N ILE A 22 0.01 30.79 -30.26
CA ILE A 22 -0.67 30.07 -29.19
C ILE A 22 -0.26 28.61 -29.33
N VAL A 23 0.80 28.22 -28.63
CA VAL A 23 1.06 26.81 -28.33
C VAL A 23 -0.11 26.38 -27.45
N THR A 24 -1.06 25.65 -28.03
CA THR A 24 -1.99 24.84 -27.25
C THR A 24 -1.13 23.83 -26.51
N THR A 25 -0.80 24.13 -25.25
CA THR A 25 -0.40 23.11 -24.30
C THR A 25 -1.63 22.22 -24.12
N GLU A 26 -1.75 21.20 -24.97
CA GLU A 26 -2.45 20.00 -24.56
C GLU A 26 -1.87 19.65 -23.19
N GLN A 27 -2.70 19.72 -22.14
CA GLN A 27 -2.40 19.08 -20.88
C GLN A 27 -2.36 17.58 -21.19
N GLN A 28 -1.21 17.11 -21.67
CA GLN A 28 -0.86 15.70 -21.63
C GLN A 28 -0.89 15.35 -20.14
N ALA A 29 -1.98 14.71 -19.72
CA ALA A 29 -2.00 13.96 -18.48
C ALA A 29 -0.72 13.12 -18.45
N PRO A 30 0.01 13.08 -17.32
CA PRO A 30 1.26 12.33 -17.26
C PRO A 30 0.99 10.92 -17.80
N ASN A 31 1.75 10.51 -18.83
CA ASN A 31 1.67 9.17 -19.40
C ASN A 31 1.93 8.18 -18.25
N THR A 32 0.88 7.67 -17.62
CA THR A 32 1.00 6.61 -16.64
C THR A 32 1.44 5.37 -17.41
N ILE A 33 2.74 5.10 -17.40
CA ILE A 33 3.29 3.89 -17.99
C ILE A 33 2.71 2.73 -17.17
N SER A 34 1.80 1.97 -17.79
CA SER A 34 1.30 0.73 -17.19
C SER A 34 2.46 -0.24 -16.98
N ALA A 35 2.50 -0.93 -15.84
CA ALA A 35 3.52 -1.92 -15.51
C ALA A 35 3.71 -2.94 -16.64
N SER A 36 2.60 -3.38 -17.26
CA SER A 36 2.62 -4.33 -18.38
C SER A 36 3.34 -3.77 -19.61
N ASN A 37 3.16 -2.49 -19.93
CA ASN A 37 3.80 -1.86 -21.09
C ASN A 37 5.28 -1.51 -20.83
N ALA A 38 5.66 -1.30 -19.56
CA ALA A 38 7.04 -1.00 -19.21
C ALA A 38 7.98 -2.20 -19.41
N ILE A 39 7.52 -3.42 -19.10
CA ILE A 39 8.35 -4.64 -19.18
C ILE A 39 8.75 -4.94 -20.63
N PHE A 40 7.82 -4.74 -21.58
CA PHE A 40 8.05 -5.04 -23.00
C PHE A 40 8.72 -3.89 -23.77
N ASN A 41 9.01 -2.78 -23.10
CA ASN A 41 9.69 -1.63 -23.69
C ASN A 41 11.10 -1.48 -23.10
N VAL A 42 12.13 -1.70 -23.92
CA VAL A 42 13.54 -1.67 -23.48
C VAL A 42 13.93 -0.32 -22.86
N GLN A 43 13.41 0.80 -23.39
CA GLN A 43 13.67 2.12 -22.83
C GLN A 43 13.04 2.28 -21.45
N ALA A 44 11.78 1.85 -21.29
CA ALA A 44 11.09 1.89 -20.00
C ALA A 44 11.79 0.98 -18.98
N LEU A 45 12.21 -0.22 -19.38
CA LEU A 45 12.98 -1.13 -18.52
C LEU A 45 14.30 -0.52 -18.04
N GLY A 46 15.01 0.22 -18.90
CA GLY A 46 16.21 0.97 -18.52
C GLY A 46 15.92 2.03 -17.46
N GLN A 47 14.82 2.80 -17.62
CA GLN A 47 14.40 3.80 -16.64
C GLN A 47 14.00 3.18 -15.30
N LEU A 48 13.28 2.05 -15.32
CA LEU A 48 12.91 1.32 -14.12
C LEU A 48 14.14 0.76 -13.40
N THR A 49 15.13 0.26 -14.14
CA THR A 49 16.39 -0.22 -13.57
C THR A 49 17.15 0.92 -12.87
N ALA A 50 17.21 2.10 -13.50
CA ALA A 50 17.83 3.27 -12.89
C ALA A 50 17.11 3.71 -11.61
N PHE A 51 15.77 3.70 -11.61
CA PHE A 51 14.97 4.01 -10.44
C PHE A 51 15.15 2.98 -9.32
N ALA A 52 15.23 1.69 -9.65
CA ALA A 52 15.50 0.63 -8.68
C ALA A 52 16.89 0.73 -8.03
N ASN A 53 17.91 1.12 -8.80
CA ASN A 53 19.24 1.43 -8.25
C ASN A 53 19.17 2.60 -7.26
N LEU A 54 18.51 3.70 -7.64
CA LEU A 54 18.31 4.85 -6.76
C LEU A 54 17.57 4.47 -5.46
N MET A 55 16.58 3.59 -5.57
CA MET A 55 15.84 3.08 -4.42
C MET A 55 16.75 2.23 -3.51
N ALA A 56 17.60 1.37 -4.08
CA ALA A 56 18.54 0.56 -3.33
C ALA A 56 19.62 1.40 -2.61
N ASP A 57 19.97 2.57 -3.13
CA ASP A 57 20.92 3.49 -2.49
C ASP A 57 20.34 4.16 -1.22
N SER A 58 19.01 4.15 -1.05
CA SER A 58 18.37 4.72 0.13
C SER A 58 18.70 3.94 1.40
N GLN A 59 19.24 4.64 2.39
CA GLN A 59 19.63 4.06 3.68
C GLN A 59 18.56 4.17 4.77
N VAL A 60 17.62 5.11 4.63
CA VAL A 60 16.66 5.45 5.70
C VAL A 60 15.24 5.10 5.31
N THR A 61 14.84 5.40 4.07
CA THR A 61 13.44 5.26 3.65
C THR A 61 13.11 3.87 3.09
N VAL A 62 14.13 3.06 2.80
CA VAL A 62 14.00 1.69 2.29
C VAL A 62 14.46 0.71 3.36
N PRO A 63 13.69 -0.37 3.63
CA PRO A 63 14.06 -1.37 4.63
C PRO A 63 15.43 -2.03 4.37
N ALA A 64 16.09 -2.47 5.44
CA ALA A 64 17.40 -3.11 5.38
C ALA A 64 17.45 -4.36 4.49
N HIS A 65 16.32 -5.07 4.30
CA HIS A 65 16.27 -6.23 3.40
C HIS A 65 16.22 -5.86 1.91
N LEU A 66 16.00 -4.60 1.56
CA LEU A 66 15.97 -4.07 0.19
C LEU A 66 17.15 -3.11 -0.10
N ALA A 67 17.67 -2.42 0.93
CA ALA A 67 18.81 -1.52 0.79
C ALA A 67 20.04 -2.25 0.23
N GLY A 68 20.70 -1.65 -0.76
CA GLY A 68 21.82 -2.26 -1.49
C GLY A 68 21.44 -3.42 -2.40
N LYS A 69 20.14 -3.70 -2.62
CA LYS A 69 19.67 -4.79 -3.48
C LYS A 69 18.77 -4.26 -4.62
N PRO A 70 19.36 -3.77 -5.72
CA PRO A 70 18.60 -3.21 -6.84
C PRO A 70 17.61 -4.18 -7.48
N ALA A 71 17.94 -5.47 -7.57
CA ALA A 71 17.03 -6.47 -8.14
C ALA A 71 15.75 -6.64 -7.30
N ASP A 72 15.88 -6.68 -5.97
CA ASP A 72 14.72 -6.75 -5.08
C ASP A 72 13.92 -5.44 -5.10
N CYS A 73 14.60 -4.29 -5.15
CA CYS A 73 13.95 -2.99 -5.33
C CYS A 73 13.18 -2.92 -6.65
N MET A 74 13.72 -3.46 -7.74
CA MET A 74 13.06 -3.53 -9.03
C MET A 74 11.74 -4.31 -8.94
N ALA A 75 11.73 -5.44 -8.25
CA ALA A 75 10.51 -6.21 -8.02
C ALA A 75 9.44 -5.38 -7.27
N ILE A 76 9.84 -4.60 -6.26
CA ILE A 76 8.94 -3.69 -5.55
C ILE A 76 8.42 -2.58 -6.46
N VAL A 77 9.29 -1.98 -7.27
CA VAL A 77 8.91 -0.91 -8.21
C VAL A 77 7.86 -1.43 -9.19
N MET A 78 8.10 -2.60 -9.79
CA MET A 78 7.16 -3.22 -10.73
C MET A 78 5.84 -3.56 -10.05
N GLN A 79 5.87 -4.10 -8.82
CA GLN A 79 4.67 -4.41 -8.06
C GLN A 79 3.87 -3.15 -7.69
N ALA A 80 4.56 -2.09 -7.26
CA ALA A 80 3.95 -0.81 -6.94
C ALA A 80 3.32 -0.17 -8.17
N MET A 81 3.97 -0.24 -9.34
CA MET A 81 3.38 0.19 -10.61
C MET A 81 2.13 -0.60 -10.96
N GLN A 82 2.12 -1.92 -10.76
CA GLN A 82 0.94 -2.76 -11.00
C GLN A 82 -0.24 -2.36 -10.11
N TRP A 83 0.03 -1.93 -8.87
CA TRP A 83 -0.99 -1.41 -7.96
C TRP A 83 -1.27 0.09 -8.12
N GLY A 84 -0.53 0.80 -8.97
CA GLY A 84 -0.63 2.26 -9.11
C GLY A 84 -0.22 3.01 -7.84
N MET A 85 0.71 2.46 -7.05
CA MET A 85 1.16 3.00 -5.76
C MET A 85 2.60 3.50 -5.79
N ASN A 86 2.96 4.33 -4.80
CA ASN A 86 4.32 4.82 -4.63
C ASN A 86 5.27 3.66 -4.21
N PRO A 87 6.35 3.37 -4.97
CA PRO A 87 7.29 2.29 -4.65
C PRO A 87 7.93 2.37 -3.26
N TYR A 88 8.25 3.57 -2.75
CA TYR A 88 8.82 3.72 -1.41
C TYR A 88 7.79 3.37 -0.33
N ALA A 89 6.54 3.78 -0.50
CA ALA A 89 5.47 3.46 0.44
C ALA A 89 5.18 1.94 0.46
N VAL A 90 5.23 1.29 -0.71
CA VAL A 90 5.10 -0.17 -0.83
C VAL A 90 6.27 -0.86 -0.12
N ALA A 91 7.52 -0.45 -0.39
CA ALA A 91 8.70 -1.03 0.25
C ALA A 91 8.66 -0.94 1.77
N GLN A 92 8.28 0.20 2.33
CA GLN A 92 8.17 0.40 3.78
C GLN A 92 7.18 -0.55 4.47
N LYS A 93 6.29 -1.16 3.69
CA LYS A 93 5.28 -2.11 4.13
C LYS A 93 5.63 -3.54 3.77
N THR A 94 6.92 -3.83 3.54
CA THR A 94 7.42 -5.19 3.33
C THR A 94 8.19 -5.70 4.56
N HIS A 95 8.20 -7.02 4.72
CA HIS A 95 8.94 -7.71 5.78
C HIS A 95 9.44 -9.06 5.27
N LEU A 96 10.40 -9.68 5.96
CA LEU A 96 10.88 -11.02 5.64
C LEU A 96 10.34 -12.04 6.65
N VAL A 97 9.79 -13.14 6.15
CA VAL A 97 9.43 -14.32 6.95
C VAL A 97 10.14 -15.52 6.34
N ASN A 98 11.09 -16.11 7.08
CA ASN A 98 11.90 -17.25 6.60
C ASN A 98 12.56 -17.00 5.23
N GLY A 99 13.01 -15.78 4.98
CA GLY A 99 13.64 -15.38 3.71
C GLY A 99 12.68 -15.08 2.56
N VAL A 100 11.38 -15.26 2.76
CA VAL A 100 10.35 -14.89 1.78
C VAL A 100 9.85 -13.47 2.07
N LEU A 101 9.74 -12.66 1.03
CA LEU A 101 9.18 -11.31 1.10
C LEU A 101 7.67 -11.40 1.35
N GLY A 102 7.21 -10.74 2.41
CA GLY A 102 5.81 -10.52 2.71
C GLY A 102 5.45 -9.05 2.75
N TYR A 103 4.17 -8.75 2.64
CA TYR A 103 3.61 -7.41 2.65
C TYR A 103 2.65 -7.25 3.83
N GLU A 104 2.70 -6.10 4.49
CA GLU A 104 1.84 -5.82 5.62
C GLU A 104 0.37 -5.75 5.19
N ALA A 105 -0.51 -6.25 6.05
CA ALA A 105 -1.95 -6.26 5.76
C ALA A 105 -2.54 -4.85 5.56
N GLN A 106 -1.93 -3.82 6.14
CA GLN A 106 -2.32 -2.42 5.89
C GLN A 106 -2.18 -2.06 4.41
N LEU A 107 -1.08 -2.48 3.78
CA LEU A 107 -0.87 -2.26 2.36
C LEU A 107 -1.86 -3.07 1.54
N VAL A 108 -2.07 -4.36 1.87
CA VAL A 108 -3.04 -5.21 1.16
C VAL A 108 -4.44 -4.60 1.18
N ASN A 109 -4.88 -4.10 2.34
CA ASN A 109 -6.16 -3.40 2.45
C ASN A 109 -6.21 -2.15 1.57
N ALA A 110 -5.15 -1.32 1.58
CA ALA A 110 -5.06 -0.14 0.72
C ALA A 110 -5.13 -0.51 -0.76
N VAL A 111 -4.41 -1.56 -1.18
CA VAL A 111 -4.38 -2.04 -2.57
C VAL A 111 -5.78 -2.43 -3.04
N ILE A 112 -6.53 -3.17 -2.23
CA ILE A 112 -7.89 -3.59 -2.62
C ILE A 112 -8.85 -2.40 -2.61
N ALA A 113 -8.80 -1.55 -1.59
CA ALA A 113 -9.68 -0.39 -1.48
C ALA A 113 -9.42 0.69 -2.54
N SER A 114 -8.17 0.81 -3.05
CA SER A 114 -7.84 1.70 -4.17
C SER A 114 -8.01 1.03 -5.52
N SER A 115 -8.19 -0.29 -5.57
CA SER A 115 -8.51 -0.99 -6.80
C SER A 115 -9.93 -0.66 -7.24
N SER A 116 -10.26 -1.09 -8.45
CA SER A 116 -11.62 -1.03 -8.95
C SER A 116 -12.41 -2.31 -8.65
N ALA A 117 -11.87 -3.26 -7.88
CA ALA A 117 -12.55 -4.53 -7.57
C ALA A 117 -13.71 -4.37 -6.56
N ILE A 118 -13.61 -3.36 -5.67
CA ILE A 118 -14.64 -3.06 -4.67
C ILE A 118 -15.06 -1.59 -4.73
N HIS A 119 -16.24 -1.30 -4.18
CA HIS A 119 -16.72 0.05 -3.91
C HIS A 119 -16.56 0.40 -2.42
N GLY A 120 -15.90 1.53 -2.14
CA GLY A 120 -15.76 2.03 -0.77
C GLY A 120 -14.66 1.32 0.03
N ARG A 121 -15.00 0.83 1.22
CA ARG A 121 -14.06 0.22 2.18
C ARG A 121 -14.63 -1.09 2.71
N PHE A 122 -13.78 -1.90 3.31
CA PHE A 122 -14.21 -3.10 4.02
C PHE A 122 -15.13 -2.78 5.19
N HIS A 123 -16.13 -3.64 5.36
CA HIS A 123 -17.05 -3.70 6.47
C HIS A 123 -16.71 -4.89 7.37
N TYR A 124 -16.98 -4.73 8.67
CA TYR A 124 -16.62 -5.71 9.69
C TYR A 124 -17.80 -5.97 10.60
N ARG A 125 -18.09 -7.24 10.88
CA ARG A 125 -18.97 -7.67 11.96
C ARG A 125 -18.14 -8.45 12.96
N TYR A 126 -18.16 -8.04 14.22
CA TYR A 126 -17.51 -8.77 15.29
C TYR A 126 -18.56 -9.46 16.13
N GLY A 127 -18.29 -10.70 16.52
CA GLY A 127 -19.10 -11.45 17.46
C GLY A 127 -18.28 -12.01 18.60
N GLY A 128 -18.98 -12.39 19.67
CA GLY A 128 -18.41 -12.88 20.93
C GLY A 128 -17.97 -11.77 21.89
N ASP A 129 -17.58 -12.17 23.09
CA ASP A 129 -17.15 -11.28 24.17
C ASP A 129 -15.63 -11.00 24.12
N TRP A 130 -15.28 -9.94 23.39
CA TRP A 130 -13.90 -9.51 23.17
C TRP A 130 -13.21 -8.95 24.42
N GLU A 131 -13.95 -8.61 25.49
CA GLU A 131 -13.36 -8.07 26.71
C GLU A 131 -12.42 -9.08 27.39
N ARG A 132 -12.69 -10.38 27.18
CA ARG A 132 -11.85 -11.49 27.64
C ARG A 132 -10.43 -11.47 27.07
N CYS A 133 -10.23 -10.94 25.86
CA CYS A 133 -8.94 -10.91 25.16
C CYS A 133 -8.31 -9.50 25.11
N THR A 134 -8.40 -8.74 26.21
CA THR A 134 -7.87 -7.36 26.31
C THR A 134 -6.65 -7.24 27.22
N ARG A 135 -6.35 -8.27 28.02
CA ARG A 135 -5.31 -8.23 29.05
C ARG A 135 -3.98 -8.78 28.55
N THR A 136 -2.91 -8.12 28.94
CA THR A 136 -1.54 -8.60 28.72
C THR A 136 -0.86 -8.81 30.06
N GLN A 137 0.06 -9.77 30.12
CA GLN A 137 0.88 -10.02 31.30
C GLN A 137 2.36 -9.96 30.92
N GLU A 138 3.19 -9.46 31.84
CA GLU A 138 4.64 -9.51 31.70
C GLU A 138 5.15 -10.78 32.36
N ILE A 139 5.93 -11.56 31.62
CA ILE A 139 6.58 -12.75 32.15
C ILE A 139 8.09 -12.59 31.99
N THR A 140 8.81 -13.06 33.00
CA THR A 140 10.26 -13.08 32.99
C THR A 140 10.71 -14.49 32.59
N ARG A 141 11.49 -14.60 31.52
CA ARG A 141 12.05 -15.88 31.06
C ARG A 141 13.56 -15.80 30.96
N ASP A 142 14.23 -16.82 31.47
CA ASP A 142 15.66 -16.99 31.26
C ASP A 142 15.91 -17.61 29.89
N LYS A 143 16.68 -16.91 29.05
CA LYS A 143 17.12 -17.39 27.74
C LYS A 143 18.61 -17.67 27.76
N ASN A 144 19.03 -18.71 27.05
CA ASN A 144 20.44 -19.00 26.80
C ASN A 144 20.87 -18.28 25.52
N GLY A 145 21.79 -17.34 25.63
CA GLY A 145 22.45 -16.68 24.51
C GLY A 145 23.84 -17.24 24.26
N LYS A 146 24.52 -16.72 23.22
CA LYS A 146 25.92 -17.07 22.91
C LYS A 146 26.89 -16.74 24.07
N ASN A 147 26.53 -15.80 24.95
CA ASN A 147 27.34 -15.33 26.07
C ASN A 147 26.80 -15.75 27.46
N GLY A 148 25.95 -16.78 27.53
CA GLY A 148 25.39 -17.30 28.79
C GLY A 148 23.90 -17.02 28.99
N LYS A 149 23.41 -17.27 30.22
CA LYS A 149 22.01 -17.02 30.61
C LYS A 149 21.75 -15.53 30.75
N TYR A 150 20.69 -15.03 30.12
CA TYR A 150 20.18 -13.69 30.31
C TYR A 150 18.67 -13.72 30.50
N THR A 151 18.18 -12.79 31.30
CA THR A 151 16.76 -12.69 31.64
C THR A 151 16.07 -11.69 30.72
N VAL A 152 14.95 -12.10 30.11
CA VAL A 152 14.13 -11.25 29.23
C VAL A 152 12.75 -11.12 29.82
N THR A 153 12.27 -9.88 29.95
CA THR A 153 10.86 -9.59 30.23
C THR A 153 10.11 -9.52 28.91
N GLU A 154 9.13 -10.40 28.72
CA GLU A 154 8.29 -10.46 27.54
C GLU A 154 6.83 -10.18 27.91
N ARG A 155 6.17 -9.37 27.09
CA ARG A 155 4.73 -9.14 27.19
C ARG A 155 4.00 -10.24 26.42
N VAL A 156 3.24 -11.06 27.12
CA VAL A 156 2.45 -12.16 26.54
C VAL A 156 0.95 -11.94 26.78
N ARG A 157 0.13 -12.74 26.11
CA ARG A 157 -1.33 -12.72 26.32
C ARG A 157 -1.67 -13.07 27.77
N GLY A 158 -2.61 -12.34 28.35
CA GLY A 158 -3.14 -12.58 29.69
C GLY A 158 -4.47 -13.33 29.70
N TRP A 159 -4.78 -14.05 28.62
CA TRP A 159 -5.99 -14.87 28.43
C TRP A 159 -5.61 -16.25 27.90
N THR A 160 -6.52 -17.22 27.99
CA THR A 160 -6.32 -18.62 27.54
C THR A 160 -6.99 -18.89 26.19
N ASP A 161 -6.80 -20.08 25.62
CA ASP A 161 -7.44 -20.45 24.35
C ASP A 161 -8.96 -20.60 24.49
N GLU A 162 -9.45 -20.97 25.68
CA GLU A 162 -10.88 -21.04 25.99
C GLU A 162 -11.55 -19.67 25.94
N ASP A 163 -10.85 -18.61 26.33
CA ASP A 163 -11.33 -17.24 26.26
C ASP A 163 -11.59 -16.78 24.80
N GLU A 164 -10.90 -17.40 23.84
CA GLU A 164 -11.00 -17.09 22.42
C GLU A 164 -12.22 -17.77 21.75
N ILE A 165 -12.86 -18.73 22.42
CA ILE A 165 -14.01 -19.46 21.89
C ILE A 165 -15.18 -18.50 21.62
N GLY A 166 -15.73 -18.59 20.41
CA GLY A 166 -16.85 -17.78 19.95
C GLY A 166 -16.48 -16.35 19.52
N LEU A 167 -15.21 -15.95 19.67
CA LEU A 167 -14.73 -14.66 19.15
C LEU A 167 -14.49 -14.77 17.65
N PHE A 168 -15.13 -13.90 16.86
CA PHE A 168 -14.92 -13.90 15.42
C PHE A 168 -15.01 -12.51 14.81
N VAL A 169 -14.49 -12.41 13.59
CA VAL A 169 -14.74 -11.31 12.67
C VAL A 169 -15.28 -11.86 11.36
N GLN A 170 -16.32 -11.22 10.83
CA GLN A 170 -16.78 -11.42 9.46
C GLN A 170 -16.42 -10.16 8.67
N VAL A 171 -15.73 -10.34 7.55
CA VAL A 171 -15.30 -9.25 6.67
C VAL A 171 -16.13 -9.29 5.39
N GLY A 172 -16.50 -8.12 4.90
CA GLY A 172 -17.19 -7.98 3.62
C GLY A 172 -16.85 -6.67 2.92
N ALA A 173 -17.09 -6.60 1.63
CA ALA A 173 -17.04 -5.37 0.84
C ALA A 173 -18.10 -5.44 -0.27
N ILE A 174 -18.42 -4.30 -0.87
CA ILE A 174 -19.32 -4.24 -2.03
C ILE A 174 -18.48 -4.48 -3.28
N LEU A 175 -18.72 -5.58 -3.99
CA LEU A 175 -17.99 -5.89 -5.23
C LEU A 175 -18.37 -4.93 -6.37
N ARG A 176 -17.52 -4.84 -7.39
CA ARG A 176 -17.84 -4.04 -8.59
C ARG A 176 -19.11 -4.56 -9.27
N GLY A 177 -20.07 -3.68 -9.46
CA GLY A 177 -21.34 -4.00 -10.12
C GLY A 177 -22.41 -4.50 -9.15
N GLU A 178 -22.06 -4.75 -7.89
CA GLU A 178 -22.99 -5.09 -6.83
C GLU A 178 -23.39 -3.83 -6.03
N SER A 179 -24.54 -3.91 -5.35
CA SER A 179 -25.04 -2.86 -4.46
C SER A 179 -25.09 -3.29 -2.99
N GLU A 180 -25.00 -4.59 -2.73
CA GLU A 180 -25.00 -5.16 -1.39
C GLU A 180 -23.59 -5.60 -0.98
N ILE A 181 -23.38 -5.80 0.32
CA ILE A 181 -22.11 -6.25 0.85
C ILE A 181 -21.99 -7.76 0.64
N THR A 182 -20.96 -8.18 -0.09
CA THR A 182 -20.56 -9.59 -0.19
C THR A 182 -19.80 -9.97 1.08
N TRP A 183 -20.48 -10.63 2.01
CA TRP A 183 -19.85 -11.11 3.25
C TRP A 183 -19.08 -12.40 3.02
N GLY A 184 -17.87 -12.50 3.57
CA GLY A 184 -17.15 -13.76 3.69
C GLY A 184 -17.63 -14.58 4.88
N GLU A 185 -17.03 -15.75 5.06
CA GLU A 185 -17.27 -16.60 6.23
C GLU A 185 -16.75 -15.95 7.53
N PRO A 186 -17.42 -16.15 8.68
CA PRO A 186 -16.88 -15.75 9.98
C PRO A 186 -15.53 -16.42 10.27
N LEU A 187 -14.52 -15.61 10.53
CA LEU A 187 -13.20 -16.07 10.95
C LEU A 187 -13.10 -16.05 12.47
N TYR A 188 -13.04 -17.24 13.07
CA TYR A 188 -12.95 -17.41 14.52
C TYR A 188 -11.50 -17.31 15.01
N LEU A 189 -11.28 -16.57 16.11
CA LEU A 189 -9.96 -16.33 16.68
C LEU A 189 -9.30 -17.64 17.12
N SER A 190 -10.07 -18.52 17.79
CA SER A 190 -9.60 -19.83 18.25
C SER A 190 -9.14 -20.76 17.11
N GLY A 191 -9.63 -20.54 15.88
CA GLY A 191 -9.19 -21.27 14.68
C GLY A 191 -7.90 -20.73 14.05
N VAL A 192 -7.39 -19.58 14.49
CA VAL A 192 -6.19 -18.96 13.94
C VAL A 192 -4.93 -19.55 14.59
N VAL A 193 -4.31 -20.50 13.90
CA VAL A 193 -3.08 -21.18 14.35
C VAL A 193 -1.83 -20.30 14.24
N THR A 194 -1.64 -19.63 13.09
CA THR A 194 -0.40 -18.88 12.81
C THR A 194 -0.52 -17.41 13.22
N ARG A 195 0.29 -16.98 14.20
CA ARG A 195 0.28 -15.62 14.76
C ARG A 195 1.68 -15.00 14.81
N ASN A 196 2.25 -14.72 13.64
CA ASN A 196 3.65 -14.29 13.49
C ASN A 196 3.93 -12.83 13.88
N SER A 197 2.99 -12.14 14.52
CA SER A 197 3.14 -10.75 14.95
C SER A 197 2.93 -10.61 16.45
N PRO A 198 3.79 -9.85 17.17
CA PRO A 198 3.55 -9.56 18.59
C PRO A 198 2.23 -8.80 18.82
N LEU A 199 1.69 -8.15 17.78
CA LEU A 199 0.41 -7.44 17.86
C LEU A 199 -0.79 -8.38 18.07
N TRP A 200 -0.66 -9.70 17.89
CA TRP A 200 -1.70 -10.63 18.28
C TRP A 200 -1.93 -10.66 19.80
N VAL A 201 -0.93 -10.26 20.59
CA VAL A 201 -1.02 -10.15 22.05
C VAL A 201 -1.63 -8.82 22.50
N SER A 202 -1.29 -7.71 21.85
CA SER A 202 -1.72 -6.38 22.28
C SER A 202 -2.96 -5.86 21.54
N ASN A 203 -3.20 -6.33 20.31
CA ASN A 203 -4.30 -5.88 19.46
C ASN A 203 -4.88 -7.03 18.59
N PRO A 204 -5.39 -8.11 19.23
CA PRO A 204 -5.89 -9.29 18.51
C PRO A 204 -7.04 -8.98 17.56
N LYS A 205 -7.93 -8.04 17.94
CA LYS A 205 -9.12 -7.67 17.16
C LYS A 205 -8.77 -7.02 15.82
N GLN A 206 -7.70 -6.24 15.78
CA GLN A 206 -7.19 -5.68 14.53
C GLN A 206 -6.48 -6.75 13.68
N GLN A 207 -5.67 -7.61 14.31
CA GLN A 207 -4.92 -8.64 13.60
C GLN A 207 -5.83 -9.67 12.91
N ILE A 208 -6.91 -10.10 13.58
CA ILE A 208 -7.86 -11.02 12.96
C ILE A 208 -8.63 -10.36 11.82
N ALA A 209 -8.92 -9.06 11.89
CA ALA A 209 -9.59 -8.32 10.83
C ALA A 209 -8.72 -8.24 9.57
N TYR A 210 -7.42 -7.99 9.75
CA TYR A 210 -6.43 -8.05 8.67
C TYR A 210 -6.34 -9.43 8.03
N LEU A 211 -6.36 -10.49 8.84
CA LEU A 211 -6.40 -11.85 8.33
C LEU A 211 -7.70 -12.13 7.54
N GLY A 212 -8.84 -11.65 8.04
CA GLY A 212 -10.13 -11.73 7.38
C GLY A 212 -10.15 -11.02 6.02
N VAL A 213 -9.59 -9.80 5.93
CA VAL A 213 -9.43 -9.08 4.65
C VAL A 213 -8.61 -9.91 3.66
N LYS A 214 -7.49 -10.51 4.11
CA LYS A 214 -6.67 -11.37 3.25
C LYS A 214 -7.44 -12.58 2.73
N TYR A 215 -8.19 -13.27 3.58
CA TYR A 215 -8.97 -14.44 3.18
C TYR A 215 -10.12 -14.07 2.25
N TRP A 216 -10.83 -12.99 2.54
CA TRP A 216 -11.88 -12.47 1.67
C TRP A 216 -11.34 -12.09 0.29
N ALA A 217 -10.23 -11.34 0.25
CA ALA A 217 -9.62 -10.90 -1.00
C ALA A 217 -9.15 -12.06 -1.89
N ARG A 218 -8.66 -13.15 -1.29
CA ARG A 218 -8.28 -14.36 -2.02
C ARG A 218 -9.44 -15.02 -2.73
N LEU A 219 -10.64 -14.90 -2.17
CA LEU A 219 -11.82 -15.51 -2.75
C LEU A 219 -12.47 -14.62 -3.81
N TYR A 220 -12.53 -13.30 -3.57
CA TYR A 220 -13.33 -12.39 -4.39
C TYR A 220 -12.55 -11.38 -5.23
N CYS A 221 -11.29 -11.11 -4.91
CA CYS A 221 -10.41 -10.22 -5.69
C CYS A 221 -9.00 -10.81 -5.89
N PRO A 222 -8.86 -12.10 -6.29
CA PRO A 222 -7.55 -12.75 -6.42
C PRO A 222 -6.62 -12.04 -7.42
N GLU A 223 -7.18 -11.43 -8.45
CA GLU A 223 -6.48 -10.69 -9.50
C GLU A 223 -5.81 -9.40 -9.00
N VAL A 224 -6.30 -8.83 -7.89
CA VAL A 224 -5.71 -7.64 -7.28
C VAL A 224 -4.49 -8.01 -6.43
N ILE A 225 -4.60 -9.10 -5.69
CA ILE A 225 -3.54 -9.54 -4.76
C ILE A 225 -2.48 -10.43 -5.41
N LEU A 226 -2.77 -11.09 -6.54
CA LEU A 226 -1.83 -11.92 -7.33
C LEU A 226 -0.95 -12.89 -6.52
N GLY A 227 -1.49 -13.43 -5.42
CA GLY A 227 -0.76 -14.36 -4.56
C GLY A 227 0.25 -13.71 -3.60
N VAL A 228 0.21 -12.39 -3.40
CA VAL A 228 1.00 -11.70 -2.39
C VAL A 228 0.69 -12.22 -0.96
N TYR A 229 1.75 -12.43 -0.17
CA TYR A 229 1.74 -12.96 1.21
C TYR A 229 2.06 -11.92 2.25
#